data_AF-A0A7X7QSB7-F1
#
_entry.id   AF-A0A7X7QSB7-F1
#
_cell.length_a   1.000
_cell.length_b   1.000
_cell.length_c   1.000
_cell.angle_alpha   90.00
_cell.angle_beta   90.00
_cell.angle_gamma   90.00
#
_symmetry.space_group_name_H-M   'P 1'
#
loop_
_entity.id
_entity.type
_entity.pdbx_description
1 polymer ?
#
loop_
_entity_poly.entity_id
_entity_poly.type
_entity_poly.pdbx_seq_one_letter_code
_entity_poly.pdbx_strand_id
1 'polypeptide(L)'
;MNDMFCFQCEQTAGGKACTRVGVCGKKPDVAKLQDRITASLITLARAVGGKAHCADCERAFMEGLFMTVTNVNFDPRDCQAMVDRIDALVAQAGGAPAYDADQLFAGNEDVVSLRSTLLFGLRGMAAYAHHARVLGKTDPEVSGWFAKGMQALGEDHSVEEWLGLIMEFGQVNLKCMGLLDAANTGAYGNPVPTPVSTTRVKGPFVVVTGHDLHDLKMLLEQTEGKGVNVYTHGEMLPAFGYPELNKYTHLKGNFGTAWQNQQKEFDNLPGVILYTTNCIMPPKPTYLGNIYTTAEVGWPETKHIAADASGNKDFGAMIQHAIQLGGFQEEVPGEPLLTGFGHAAVLSVADKLIEAVKSGAVKHIYLVGGCDGAKSGRNFYTKFVEES
;
A
#
# COMPACT_ATOMS: atom_id res chain seq x y z
N MET A 1 3.54 7.12 -31.93
CA MET A 1 4.39 7.42 -30.76
C MET A 1 3.67 6.90 -29.53
N ASN A 2 4.40 6.29 -28.60
CA ASN A 2 3.83 5.88 -27.31
C ASN A 2 3.82 7.12 -26.41
N ASP A 3 2.69 7.39 -25.76
CA ASP A 3 2.57 8.55 -24.86
C ASP A 3 3.09 8.22 -23.46
N MET A 4 3.22 6.94 -23.12
CA MET A 4 3.80 6.40 -21.89
C MET A 4 4.29 4.96 -22.11
N PHE A 5 4.97 4.37 -21.12
CA PHE A 5 5.22 2.93 -21.05
C PHE A 5 5.15 2.47 -19.59
N CYS A 6 4.20 1.59 -19.25
CA CYS A 6 4.07 1.06 -17.90
C CYS A 6 3.56 -0.37 -17.94
N PHE A 7 4.28 -1.27 -17.28
CA PHE A 7 3.98 -2.72 -17.23
C PHE A 7 4.02 -3.34 -15.82
N GLN A 8 4.00 -2.51 -14.77
CA GLN A 8 4.25 -2.98 -13.40
C GLN A 8 3.12 -3.78 -12.73
N CYS A 9 1.89 -3.75 -13.28
CA CYS A 9 0.74 -4.44 -12.68
C CYS A 9 0.18 -5.52 -13.60
N GLU A 10 -0.45 -6.51 -12.98
CA GLU A 10 -1.04 -7.67 -13.64
C GLU A 10 -2.11 -7.30 -14.69
N GLN A 11 -2.74 -6.13 -14.53
CA GLN A 11 -3.82 -5.65 -15.40
C GLN A 11 -3.35 -4.82 -16.59
N THR A 12 -2.04 -4.78 -16.86
CA THR A 12 -1.49 -4.00 -17.97
C THR A 12 -2.09 -4.41 -19.31
N ALA A 13 -2.20 -3.45 -20.23
CA ALA A 13 -2.97 -3.64 -21.45
C ALA A 13 -2.43 -4.83 -22.27
N GLY A 14 -3.33 -5.77 -22.58
CA GLY A 14 -2.99 -7.02 -23.29
C GLY A 14 -2.05 -7.95 -22.55
N GLY A 15 -1.82 -7.77 -21.24
CA GLY A 15 -0.80 -8.49 -20.48
C GLY A 15 0.63 -8.14 -20.95
N LYS A 16 0.82 -6.96 -21.55
CA LYS A 16 2.11 -6.51 -22.10
C LYS A 16 2.56 -5.19 -21.47
N ALA A 17 1.90 -4.09 -21.83
CA ALA A 17 2.21 -2.75 -21.33
C ALA A 17 1.10 -1.76 -21.68
N CYS A 18 0.89 -0.78 -20.82
CA CYS A 18 0.08 0.40 -21.11
C CYS A 18 0.93 1.45 -21.84
N THR A 19 0.55 1.81 -23.08
CA THR A 19 1.32 2.73 -23.94
C THR A 19 0.63 4.04 -24.30
N ARG A 20 -0.66 4.19 -23.95
CA ARG A 20 -1.47 5.40 -24.19
C ARG A 20 -2.16 5.92 -22.94
N VAL A 21 -2.71 5.01 -22.14
CA VAL A 21 -3.29 5.29 -20.82
C VAL A 21 -3.17 4.01 -20.00
N GLY A 22 -2.98 4.14 -18.69
CA GLY A 22 -3.01 3.02 -17.76
C GLY A 22 -4.40 2.40 -17.68
N VAL A 23 -4.50 1.07 -17.62
CA VAL A 23 -5.77 0.38 -17.33
C VAL A 23 -6.31 0.80 -15.95
N CYS A 24 -5.42 1.15 -15.02
CA CYS A 24 -5.76 1.74 -13.73
C CYS A 24 -6.27 3.20 -13.79
N GLY A 25 -6.31 3.82 -14.98
CA GLY A 25 -6.68 5.23 -15.15
C GLY A 25 -5.50 6.21 -15.08
N LYS A 26 -4.25 5.73 -14.89
CA LYS A 26 -3.05 6.58 -14.87
C LYS A 26 -2.86 7.25 -16.23
N LYS A 27 -2.84 8.58 -16.25
CA LYS A 27 -2.63 9.38 -17.46
C LYS A 27 -1.14 9.46 -17.82
N PRO A 28 -0.80 9.72 -19.11
CA PRO A 28 0.58 9.79 -19.58
C PRO A 28 1.49 10.79 -18.86
N ASP A 29 0.96 11.96 -18.49
CA ASP A 29 1.66 13.00 -17.74
C ASP A 29 2.08 12.51 -16.35
N VAL A 30 1.17 11.88 -15.61
CA VAL A 30 1.46 11.25 -14.31
C VAL A 30 2.44 10.10 -14.47
N ALA A 31 2.29 9.27 -15.51
CA ALA A 31 3.23 8.17 -15.77
C ALA A 31 4.67 8.67 -15.98
N LYS A 32 4.84 9.71 -16.80
CA LYS A 32 6.16 10.35 -17.03
C LYS A 32 6.73 10.97 -15.77
N LEU A 33 5.90 11.58 -14.92
CA LEU A 33 6.35 12.10 -13.64
C LEU A 33 6.81 10.98 -12.70
N GLN A 34 6.12 9.85 -12.66
CA GLN A 34 6.56 8.68 -11.88
C GLN A 34 7.86 8.04 -12.40
N ASP A 35 8.05 8.03 -13.73
CA ASP A 35 9.33 7.64 -14.33
C ASP A 35 10.43 8.65 -13.95
N ARG A 36 10.13 9.95 -13.94
CA ARG A 36 11.06 10.99 -13.47
C ARG A 36 11.39 10.87 -11.98
N ILE A 37 10.43 10.54 -11.11
CA ILE A 37 10.69 10.24 -9.69
C ILE A 37 11.72 9.10 -9.60
N THR A 38 11.49 8.01 -10.33
CA THR A 38 12.38 6.85 -10.32
C THR A 38 13.79 7.23 -10.81
N ALA A 39 13.91 7.98 -11.90
CA ALA A 39 15.18 8.47 -12.42
C ALA A 39 15.91 9.43 -11.43
N SER A 40 15.15 10.29 -10.77
CA SER A 40 15.69 11.23 -9.76
C SER A 40 16.20 10.46 -8.54
N LEU A 41 15.51 9.39 -8.12
CA LEU A 41 15.98 8.50 -7.05
C LEU A 41 17.26 7.74 -7.45
N ILE A 42 17.39 7.26 -8.69
CA ILE A 42 18.66 6.67 -9.18
C ILE A 42 19.78 7.72 -9.10
N THR A 43 19.48 8.96 -9.48
CA THR A 43 20.44 10.07 -9.40
C THR A 43 20.84 10.39 -7.96
N LEU A 44 19.88 10.40 -7.03
CA LEU A 44 20.14 10.55 -5.60
C LEU A 44 21.01 9.41 -5.07
N ALA A 45 20.73 8.16 -5.44
CA ALA A 45 21.53 7.00 -5.05
C ALA A 45 22.99 7.12 -5.52
N ARG A 46 23.23 7.63 -6.72
CA ARG A 46 24.57 7.95 -7.22
C ARG A 46 25.24 9.06 -6.41
N ALA A 47 24.52 10.14 -6.12
CA ALA A 47 25.05 11.28 -5.37
C ALA A 47 25.46 10.91 -3.93
N VAL A 48 24.74 9.97 -3.30
CA VAL A 48 25.08 9.45 -1.96
C VAL A 48 25.97 8.20 -1.99
N GLY A 49 26.50 7.81 -3.17
CA GLY A 49 27.43 6.69 -3.30
C GLY A 49 26.85 5.32 -2.91
N GLY A 50 25.57 5.09 -3.16
CA GLY A 50 24.88 3.84 -2.85
C GLY A 50 24.63 3.60 -1.36
N LYS A 51 24.89 4.61 -0.52
CA LYS A 51 24.76 4.54 0.94
C LYS A 51 23.88 5.68 1.40
N ALA A 52 22.73 5.38 1.99
CA ALA A 52 21.91 6.42 2.59
C ALA A 52 22.68 7.01 3.79
N HIS A 53 23.10 8.27 3.67
CA HIS A 53 23.88 8.99 4.69
C HIS A 53 23.06 10.03 5.46
N CYS A 54 21.79 10.23 5.09
CA CYS A 54 20.93 11.25 5.68
C CYS A 54 19.49 10.74 5.86
N ALA A 55 18.84 11.11 6.96
CA ALA A 55 17.48 10.68 7.29
C ALA A 55 16.45 11.11 6.22
N ASP A 56 16.64 12.30 5.63
CA ASP A 56 15.76 12.79 4.57
C ASP A 56 15.96 12.05 3.25
N CYS A 57 17.16 11.53 3.00
CA CYS A 57 17.50 10.70 1.86
C CYS A 57 16.80 9.34 1.97
N GLU A 58 16.92 8.67 3.12
CA GLU A 58 16.21 7.41 3.42
C GLU A 58 14.70 7.57 3.23
N ARG A 59 14.16 8.68 3.76
CA ARG A 59 12.75 9.02 3.64
C ARG A 59 12.34 9.23 2.19
N ALA A 60 13.12 9.97 1.40
CA ALA A 60 12.84 10.23 -0.01
C ALA A 60 12.84 8.96 -0.87
N PHE A 61 13.78 8.03 -0.65
CA PHE A 61 13.75 6.74 -1.33
C PHE A 61 12.47 5.98 -1.06
N MET A 62 12.11 5.84 0.21
CA MET A 62 10.94 5.09 0.65
C MET A 62 9.64 5.72 0.13
N GLU A 63 9.47 7.02 0.28
CA GLU A 63 8.25 7.75 -0.12
C GLU A 63 8.13 7.84 -1.63
N GLY A 64 9.21 8.16 -2.35
CA GLY A 64 9.20 8.22 -3.82
C GLY A 64 8.92 6.85 -4.45
N LEU A 65 9.49 5.77 -3.92
CA LEU A 65 9.19 4.41 -4.38
C LEU A 65 7.73 4.04 -4.09
N PHE A 66 7.23 4.30 -2.88
CA PHE A 66 5.86 3.99 -2.50
C PHE A 66 4.84 4.80 -3.33
N MET A 67 5.06 6.09 -3.54
CA MET A 67 4.21 6.96 -4.38
C MET A 67 4.00 6.40 -5.80
N THR A 68 4.99 5.65 -6.33
CA THR A 68 4.96 5.08 -7.68
C THR A 68 4.37 3.66 -7.76
N VAL A 69 3.93 3.09 -6.63
CA VAL A 69 3.15 1.84 -6.60
C VAL A 69 1.81 2.03 -7.31
N THR A 70 1.29 0.94 -7.90
CA THR A 70 0.00 0.96 -8.59
C THR A 70 -1.11 1.43 -7.66
N ASN A 71 -1.91 2.39 -8.12
CA ASN A 71 -3.04 2.94 -7.40
C ASN A 71 -2.68 3.67 -6.09
N VAL A 72 -1.48 4.28 -5.98
CA VAL A 72 -1.12 5.17 -4.86
C VAL A 72 -1.41 6.63 -5.22
N ASN A 73 -0.66 7.23 -6.15
CA ASN A 73 -0.79 8.65 -6.45
C ASN A 73 -1.07 8.94 -7.94
N PHE A 74 -2.08 9.75 -8.20
CA PHE A 74 -2.52 10.21 -9.52
C PHE A 74 -2.53 11.74 -9.66
N ASP A 75 -2.10 12.48 -8.63
CA ASP A 75 -2.02 13.94 -8.70
C ASP A 75 -0.66 14.37 -9.29
N PRO A 76 -0.64 15.03 -10.46
CA PRO A 76 0.61 15.48 -11.07
C PRO A 76 1.35 16.51 -10.21
N ARG A 77 0.64 17.26 -9.35
CA ARG A 77 1.26 18.24 -8.44
C ARG A 77 2.07 17.56 -7.35
N ASP A 78 1.52 16.50 -6.76
CA ASP A 78 2.21 15.69 -5.75
C ASP A 78 3.45 15.03 -6.36
N CYS A 79 3.29 14.45 -7.57
CA CYS A 79 4.40 13.80 -8.26
C CYS A 79 5.52 14.80 -8.62
N GLN A 80 5.17 16.01 -9.06
CA GLN A 80 6.16 17.06 -9.33
C GLN A 80 6.85 17.54 -8.05
N ALA A 81 6.11 17.71 -6.95
CA ALA A 81 6.69 18.08 -5.66
C ALA A 81 7.67 17.02 -5.13
N MET A 82 7.38 15.73 -5.35
CA MET A 82 8.30 14.64 -5.02
C MET A 82 9.60 14.72 -5.86
N VAL A 83 9.48 14.97 -7.17
CA VAL A 83 10.66 15.22 -8.03
C VAL A 83 11.49 16.38 -7.50
N ASP A 84 10.86 17.52 -7.24
CA ASP A 84 11.55 18.74 -6.78
C ASP A 84 12.28 18.50 -5.44
N ARG A 85 11.66 17.74 -4.53
CA ARG A 85 12.28 17.35 -3.25
C ARG A 85 13.48 16.44 -3.45
N ILE A 86 13.38 15.44 -4.33
CA ILE A 86 14.49 14.53 -4.61
C ILE A 86 15.65 15.30 -5.26
N ASP A 87 15.36 16.15 -6.26
CA ASP A 87 16.36 16.98 -6.95
C ASP A 87 17.07 17.93 -5.97
N ALA A 88 16.36 18.50 -5.00
CA ALA A 88 16.96 19.29 -3.94
C ALA A 88 17.93 18.47 -3.05
N LEU A 89 17.58 17.22 -2.72
CA LEU A 89 18.46 16.31 -1.99
C LEU A 89 19.69 15.90 -2.81
N VAL A 90 19.54 15.72 -4.13
CA VAL A 90 20.68 15.48 -5.04
C VAL A 90 21.66 16.65 -4.97
N ALA A 91 21.15 17.89 -5.04
CA ALA A 91 21.99 19.08 -4.95
C ALA A 91 22.70 19.19 -3.58
N GLN A 92 22.00 18.89 -2.49
CA GLN A 92 22.57 18.88 -1.14
C GLN A 92 23.65 17.81 -0.96
N ALA A 93 23.53 16.67 -1.64
CA ALA A 93 24.52 15.60 -1.63
C ALA A 93 25.76 15.88 -2.50
N GLY A 94 25.85 17.06 -3.13
CA GLY A 94 26.97 17.45 -4.00
C GLY A 94 26.76 17.15 -5.49
N GLY A 95 25.58 16.63 -5.85
CA GLY A 95 25.19 16.35 -7.23
C GLY A 95 25.70 15.01 -7.78
N ALA A 96 25.08 14.54 -8.85
CA ALA A 96 25.51 13.41 -9.67
C ALA A 96 24.97 13.55 -11.10
N PRO A 97 25.55 12.85 -12.09
CA PRO A 97 24.97 12.78 -13.43
C PRO A 97 23.54 12.26 -13.39
N ALA A 98 22.61 13.07 -13.90
CA ALA A 98 21.19 12.73 -13.95
C ALA A 98 20.96 11.44 -14.75
N TYR A 99 20.14 10.55 -14.19
CA TYR A 99 19.65 9.38 -14.92
C TYR A 99 18.57 9.82 -15.92
N ASP A 100 18.68 9.38 -17.17
CA ASP A 100 17.67 9.63 -18.19
C ASP A 100 16.47 8.67 -17.99
N ALA A 101 15.30 9.23 -17.72
CA ALA A 101 14.08 8.45 -17.46
C ALA A 101 13.69 7.55 -18.66
N ASP A 102 14.03 7.94 -19.89
CA ASP A 102 13.75 7.15 -21.08
C ASP A 102 14.56 5.83 -21.10
N GLN A 103 15.63 5.73 -20.30
CA GLN A 103 16.45 4.51 -20.18
C GLN A 103 15.87 3.47 -19.22
N LEU A 104 14.85 3.78 -18.41
CA LEU A 104 14.30 2.87 -17.39
C LEU A 104 13.80 1.54 -17.96
N PHE A 105 13.21 1.58 -19.16
CA PHE A 105 12.62 0.40 -19.82
C PHE A 105 13.16 0.21 -21.25
N ALA A 106 14.28 0.85 -21.58
CA ALA A 106 14.99 0.67 -22.84
C ALA A 106 16.14 -0.33 -22.69
N GLY A 107 16.55 -0.93 -23.82
CA GLY A 107 17.70 -1.83 -23.90
C GLY A 107 17.31 -3.27 -24.22
N ASN A 108 18.22 -4.20 -23.91
CA ASN A 108 18.01 -5.64 -24.06
C ASN A 108 16.84 -6.11 -23.17
N GLU A 109 15.95 -6.94 -23.73
CA GLU A 109 14.71 -7.37 -23.07
C GLU A 109 14.96 -8.15 -21.77
N ASP A 110 16.00 -8.99 -21.71
CA ASP A 110 16.35 -9.75 -20.50
C ASP A 110 16.85 -8.82 -19.39
N VAL A 111 17.69 -7.83 -19.74
CA VAL A 111 18.17 -6.82 -18.79
C VAL A 111 17.01 -5.95 -18.29
N VAL A 112 16.09 -5.52 -19.18
CA VAL A 112 14.90 -4.77 -18.78
C VAL A 112 14.03 -5.60 -17.83
N SER A 113 13.87 -6.90 -18.09
CA SER A 113 13.12 -7.82 -17.21
C SER A 113 13.74 -7.93 -15.81
N LEU A 114 15.05 -8.15 -15.72
CA LEU A 114 15.78 -8.26 -14.45
C LEU A 114 15.76 -6.95 -13.66
N ARG A 115 16.08 -5.83 -14.32
CA ARG A 115 16.04 -4.49 -13.71
C ARG A 115 14.63 -4.15 -13.20
N SER A 116 13.60 -4.46 -13.97
CA SER A 116 12.20 -4.20 -13.58
C SER A 116 11.76 -5.08 -12.42
N THR A 117 12.23 -6.32 -12.36
CA THR A 117 11.98 -7.23 -11.21
C THR A 117 12.49 -6.61 -9.91
N LEU A 118 13.73 -6.09 -9.91
CA LEU A 118 14.28 -5.39 -8.75
C LEU A 118 13.51 -4.10 -8.43
N LEU A 119 13.26 -3.25 -9.43
CA LEU A 119 12.54 -1.97 -9.24
C LEU A 119 11.16 -2.18 -8.62
N PHE A 120 10.37 -3.12 -9.16
CA PHE A 120 9.02 -3.37 -8.66
C PHE A 120 9.03 -4.02 -7.27
N GLY A 121 10.04 -4.87 -6.99
CA GLY A 121 10.31 -5.34 -5.64
C GLY A 121 10.60 -4.21 -4.66
N LEU A 122 11.51 -3.29 -5.01
CA LEU A 122 11.86 -2.13 -4.18
C LEU A 122 10.65 -1.25 -3.87
N ARG A 123 9.75 -1.05 -4.83
CA ARG A 123 8.47 -0.34 -4.62
C ARG A 123 7.60 -1.02 -3.57
N GLY A 124 7.50 -2.35 -3.61
CA GLY A 124 6.78 -3.13 -2.58
C GLY A 124 7.45 -3.04 -1.20
N MET A 125 8.77 -3.23 -1.15
CA MET A 125 9.53 -3.13 0.10
C MET A 125 9.42 -1.74 0.75
N ALA A 126 9.36 -0.68 -0.06
CA ALA A 126 9.20 0.69 0.40
C ALA A 126 7.88 0.92 1.12
N ALA A 127 6.78 0.31 0.65
CA ALA A 127 5.49 0.36 1.35
C ALA A 127 5.57 -0.31 2.73
N TYR A 128 6.19 -1.50 2.82
CA TYR A 128 6.35 -2.18 4.12
C TYR A 128 7.24 -1.38 5.09
N ALA A 129 8.36 -0.86 4.59
CA ALA A 129 9.28 -0.06 5.38
C ALA A 129 8.62 1.24 5.87
N HIS A 130 7.75 1.86 5.05
CA HIS A 130 6.97 3.03 5.44
C HIS A 130 6.10 2.73 6.66
N HIS A 131 5.33 1.64 6.62
CA HIS A 131 4.44 1.26 7.72
C HIS A 131 5.21 0.89 9.00
N ALA A 132 6.38 0.27 8.88
CA ALA A 132 7.24 0.03 10.05
C ALA A 132 7.76 1.36 10.63
N ARG A 133 8.18 2.30 9.76
CA ARG A 133 8.74 3.59 10.15
C ARG A 133 7.74 4.48 10.87
N VAL A 134 6.48 4.54 10.42
CA VAL A 134 5.44 5.34 11.10
C VAL A 134 5.16 4.84 12.52
N LEU A 135 5.47 3.58 12.81
CA LEU A 135 5.44 2.99 14.16
C LEU A 135 6.78 3.10 14.91
N GLY A 136 7.72 3.90 14.40
CA GLY A 136 9.03 4.13 14.99
C GLY A 136 9.99 2.95 14.86
N LYS A 137 9.76 2.03 13.91
CA LYS A 137 10.65 0.88 13.66
C LYS A 137 11.38 1.04 12.33
N THR A 138 12.70 1.00 12.38
CA THR A 138 13.58 1.01 11.21
C THR A 138 14.67 -0.05 11.36
N ASP A 139 15.28 -0.45 10.26
CA ASP A 139 16.43 -1.35 10.25
C ASP A 139 17.47 -0.80 9.26
N PRO A 140 18.74 -0.60 9.67
CA PRO A 140 19.76 -0.01 8.81
C PRO A 140 20.05 -0.80 7.53
N GLU A 141 19.89 -2.13 7.55
CA GLU A 141 20.07 -2.96 6.36
C GLU A 141 18.93 -2.69 5.37
N VAL A 142 17.68 -2.67 5.85
CA VAL A 142 16.50 -2.34 5.03
C VAL A 142 16.60 -0.92 4.47
N SER A 143 16.87 0.07 5.32
CA SER A 143 17.02 1.48 4.90
C SER A 143 18.15 1.66 3.89
N GLY A 144 19.33 1.07 4.16
CA GLY A 144 20.49 1.17 3.29
C GLY A 144 20.28 0.52 1.93
N TRP A 145 19.44 -0.53 1.87
CA TRP A 145 19.19 -1.26 0.65
C TRP A 145 18.43 -0.48 -0.41
N PHE A 146 17.63 0.52 -0.03
CA PHE A 146 17.01 1.40 -1.03
C PHE A 146 18.07 2.16 -1.83
N ALA A 147 19.09 2.72 -1.18
CA ALA A 147 20.16 3.43 -1.88
C ALA A 147 20.98 2.48 -2.76
N LYS A 148 21.39 1.31 -2.24
CA LYS A 148 22.13 0.31 -3.04
C LYS A 148 21.31 -0.20 -4.22
N GLY A 149 20.03 -0.52 -4.01
CA GLY A 149 19.13 -0.99 -5.06
C GLY A 149 18.91 0.07 -6.15
N MET A 150 18.61 1.31 -5.76
CA MET A 150 18.42 2.41 -6.72
C MET A 150 19.70 2.77 -7.47
N GLN A 151 20.88 2.65 -6.86
CA GLN A 151 22.15 2.78 -7.58
C GLN A 151 22.30 1.67 -8.62
N ALA A 152 22.08 0.41 -8.23
CA ALA A 152 22.23 -0.74 -9.11
C ALA A 152 21.33 -0.65 -10.34
N LEU A 153 20.09 -0.14 -10.21
CA LEU A 153 19.19 0.12 -11.34
C LEU A 153 19.77 1.07 -12.41
N GLY A 154 20.71 1.93 -12.02
CA GLY A 154 21.36 2.90 -12.89
C GLY A 154 22.71 2.44 -13.46
N GLU A 155 23.12 1.19 -13.23
CA GLU A 155 24.41 0.63 -13.64
C GLU A 155 24.19 -0.56 -14.58
N ASP A 156 25.23 -0.88 -15.35
CA ASP A 156 25.24 -2.07 -16.20
C ASP A 156 25.71 -3.27 -15.37
N HIS A 157 24.94 -4.36 -15.44
CA HIS A 157 25.26 -5.63 -14.79
C HIS A 157 25.10 -6.77 -15.78
N SER A 158 25.95 -7.79 -15.66
CA SER A 158 25.71 -9.08 -16.29
C SER A 158 24.44 -9.74 -15.74
N VAL A 159 23.91 -10.73 -16.46
CA VAL A 159 22.75 -11.51 -16.00
C VAL A 159 23.02 -12.18 -14.64
N GLU A 160 24.23 -12.70 -14.41
CA GLU A 160 24.61 -13.34 -13.15
C GLU A 160 24.60 -12.34 -11.98
N GLU A 161 25.15 -11.15 -12.18
CA GLU A 161 25.14 -10.07 -11.18
C GLU A 161 23.71 -9.61 -10.86
N TRP A 162 22.85 -9.48 -11.88
CA TRP A 162 21.43 -9.17 -11.67
C TRP A 162 20.71 -10.22 -10.82
N LEU A 163 20.92 -11.50 -11.11
CA LEU A 163 20.34 -12.59 -10.33
C LEU A 163 20.85 -12.55 -8.88
N GLY A 164 22.13 -12.28 -8.68
CA GLY A 164 22.72 -12.08 -7.35
C GLY A 164 22.04 -10.93 -6.58
N LEU A 165 21.90 -9.76 -7.22
CA LEU A 165 21.24 -8.58 -6.63
C LEU A 165 19.77 -8.84 -6.26
N ILE A 166 19.03 -9.53 -7.12
CA ILE A 166 17.62 -9.86 -6.90
C ILE A 166 17.47 -10.86 -5.74
N MET A 167 18.35 -11.85 -5.65
CA MET A 167 18.35 -12.80 -4.53
C MET A 167 18.73 -12.14 -3.20
N GLU A 168 19.73 -11.26 -3.20
CA GLU A 168 20.09 -10.44 -2.03
C GLU A 168 18.92 -9.56 -1.61
N PHE A 169 18.29 -8.86 -2.56
CA PHE A 169 17.07 -8.07 -2.32
C PHE A 169 15.94 -8.91 -1.71
N GLY A 170 15.73 -10.14 -2.18
CA GLY A 170 14.70 -11.04 -1.63
C GLY A 170 14.88 -11.31 -0.13
N GLN A 171 16.13 -11.48 0.33
CA GLN A 171 16.42 -11.65 1.76
C GLN A 171 16.15 -10.37 2.56
N VAL A 172 16.56 -9.22 2.03
CA VAL A 172 16.30 -7.92 2.68
C VAL A 172 14.80 -7.61 2.73
N ASN A 173 14.05 -7.93 1.67
CA ASN A 173 12.61 -7.75 1.64
C ASN A 173 11.90 -8.65 2.67
N LEU A 174 12.35 -9.91 2.83
CA LEU A 174 11.85 -10.79 3.90
C LEU A 174 12.12 -10.21 5.29
N LYS A 175 13.32 -9.63 5.51
CA LYS A 175 13.65 -8.91 6.74
C LYS A 175 12.74 -7.71 6.96
N CYS A 176 12.44 -6.93 5.92
CA CYS A 176 11.51 -5.80 5.97
C CYS A 176 10.09 -6.24 6.38
N MET A 177 9.59 -7.36 5.84
CA MET A 177 8.31 -7.92 6.26
C MET A 177 8.32 -8.32 7.73
N GLY A 178 9.41 -8.94 8.22
CA GLY A 178 9.58 -9.25 9.65
C GLY A 178 9.64 -8.00 10.54
N LEU A 179 10.26 -6.92 10.06
CA LEU A 179 10.29 -5.62 10.74
C LEU A 179 8.87 -5.04 10.89
N LEU A 180 8.08 -5.07 9.82
CA LEU A 180 6.69 -4.60 9.84
C LEU A 180 5.80 -5.47 10.74
N ASP A 181 5.96 -6.80 10.70
CA ASP A 181 5.26 -7.72 11.61
C ASP A 181 5.52 -7.36 13.08
N ALA A 182 6.80 -7.21 13.45
CA ALA A 182 7.20 -6.83 14.81
C ALA A 182 6.69 -5.42 15.20
N ALA A 183 6.65 -4.49 14.25
CA ALA A 183 6.11 -3.15 14.48
C ALA A 183 4.60 -3.19 14.82
N ASN A 184 3.81 -3.87 13.98
CA ASN A 184 2.37 -3.97 14.16
C ASN A 184 1.99 -4.79 15.40
N THR A 185 2.58 -5.98 15.57
CA THR A 185 2.28 -6.86 16.71
C THR A 185 2.74 -6.25 18.04
N GLY A 186 3.88 -5.55 18.03
CA GLY A 186 4.37 -4.83 19.20
C GLY A 186 3.51 -3.62 19.58
N ALA A 187 2.94 -2.91 18.60
CA ALA A 187 2.10 -1.74 18.84
C ALA A 187 0.65 -2.12 19.21
N TYR A 188 0.10 -3.16 18.58
CA TYR A 188 -1.34 -3.44 18.62
C TYR A 188 -1.72 -4.83 19.17
N GLY A 189 -0.72 -5.61 19.59
CA GLY A 189 -0.88 -6.99 20.05
C GLY A 189 -0.83 -8.00 18.90
N ASN A 190 -0.62 -9.27 19.23
CA ASN A 190 -0.67 -10.33 18.22
C ASN A 190 -2.11 -10.52 17.71
N PRO A 191 -2.32 -10.69 16.38
CA PRO A 191 -3.63 -11.00 15.85
C PRO A 191 -4.26 -12.24 16.49
N VAL A 192 -5.55 -12.18 16.82
CA VAL A 192 -6.34 -13.29 17.35
C VAL A 192 -7.56 -13.56 16.46
N PRO A 193 -7.98 -14.83 16.28
CA PRO A 193 -9.15 -15.16 15.48
C PRO A 193 -10.39 -14.39 15.92
N THR A 194 -10.92 -13.56 15.02
CA THR A 194 -11.94 -12.55 15.34
C THR A 194 -13.02 -12.51 14.26
N PRO A 195 -14.30 -12.73 14.62
CA PRO A 195 -15.43 -12.44 13.74
C PRO A 195 -15.54 -10.94 13.48
N VAL A 196 -15.77 -10.56 12.23
CA VAL A 196 -15.88 -9.16 11.82
C VAL A 196 -17.27 -8.93 11.25
N SER A 197 -18.03 -8.00 11.83
CA SER A 197 -19.34 -7.64 11.30
C SER A 197 -19.22 -6.95 9.94
N THR A 198 -20.20 -7.17 9.06
CA THR A 198 -20.41 -6.39 7.83
C THR A 198 -21.73 -5.62 7.87
N THR A 199 -22.36 -5.55 9.05
CA THR A 199 -23.59 -4.81 9.29
C THR A 199 -23.36 -3.32 9.11
N ARG A 200 -24.24 -2.67 8.34
CA ARG A 200 -24.31 -1.21 8.26
C ARG A 200 -25.12 -0.72 9.44
N VAL A 201 -24.47 -0.04 10.36
CA VAL A 201 -25.06 0.60 11.53
C VAL A 201 -25.51 2.02 11.19
N LYS A 202 -26.66 2.44 11.73
CA LYS A 202 -27.21 3.77 11.55
C LYS A 202 -26.27 4.86 12.09
N GLY A 203 -26.26 6.01 11.41
CA GLY A 203 -25.56 7.23 11.82
C GLY A 203 -24.27 7.52 11.03
N PRO A 204 -23.61 8.65 11.33
CA PRO A 204 -22.41 9.12 10.63
C PRO A 204 -21.29 8.09 10.63
N PHE A 205 -20.51 8.03 9.55
CA PHE A 205 -19.41 7.09 9.48
C PHE A 205 -18.25 7.53 8.58
N VAL A 206 -17.08 6.94 8.87
CA VAL A 206 -15.86 6.98 8.05
C VAL A 206 -15.55 5.56 7.58
N VAL A 207 -15.22 5.39 6.31
CA VAL A 207 -14.61 4.15 5.79
C VAL A 207 -13.11 4.39 5.63
N VAL A 208 -12.28 3.65 6.35
CA VAL A 208 -10.82 3.66 6.18
C VAL A 208 -10.39 2.50 5.30
N THR A 209 -9.59 2.79 4.28
CA THR A 209 -9.07 1.81 3.32
C THR A 209 -7.54 1.97 3.17
N GLY A 210 -6.90 0.91 2.70
CA GLY A 210 -5.45 0.81 2.61
C GLY A 210 -4.88 -0.14 3.66
N HIS A 211 -3.73 0.18 4.24
CA HIS A 211 -3.01 -0.73 5.15
C HIS A 211 -2.51 -0.08 6.44
N ASP A 212 -2.60 1.25 6.59
CA ASP A 212 -1.93 1.92 7.72
C ASP A 212 -2.75 1.80 9.01
N LEU A 213 -2.29 0.93 9.90
CA LEU A 213 -2.92 0.70 11.21
C LEU A 213 -2.71 1.87 12.17
N HIS A 214 -1.67 2.70 11.97
CA HIS A 214 -1.43 3.88 12.80
C HIS A 214 -2.42 5.00 12.51
N ASP A 215 -2.75 5.20 11.24
CA ASP A 215 -3.83 6.11 10.83
C ASP A 215 -5.17 5.66 11.39
N LEU A 216 -5.48 4.36 11.35
CA LEU A 216 -6.68 3.83 12.00
C LEU A 216 -6.65 4.08 13.50
N LYS A 217 -5.53 3.85 14.19
CA LYS A 217 -5.40 4.09 15.63
C LYS A 217 -5.68 5.56 15.99
N MET A 218 -5.07 6.50 15.28
CA MET A 218 -5.29 7.93 15.47
C MET A 218 -6.73 8.35 15.13
N LEU A 219 -7.31 7.79 14.07
CA LEU A 219 -8.71 8.02 13.71
C LEU A 219 -9.66 7.54 14.81
N LEU A 220 -9.45 6.34 15.35
CA LEU A 220 -10.27 5.77 16.42
C LEU A 220 -10.23 6.64 17.68
N GLU A 221 -9.04 7.07 18.09
CA GLU A 221 -8.87 8.00 19.22
C GLU A 221 -9.59 9.33 18.99
N GLN A 222 -9.49 9.89 17.79
CA GLN A 222 -10.12 11.17 17.47
C GLN A 222 -11.64 11.07 17.23
N THR A 223 -12.19 9.89 16.98
CA THR A 223 -13.64 9.66 16.79
C THR A 223 -14.36 9.21 18.06
N GLU A 224 -13.62 8.80 19.09
CA GLU A 224 -14.16 8.40 20.39
C GLU A 224 -15.11 9.47 20.96
N GLY A 225 -16.31 9.04 21.37
CA GLY A 225 -17.33 9.94 21.95
C GLY A 225 -17.99 10.93 20.98
N LYS A 226 -17.67 10.91 19.67
CA LYS A 226 -18.25 11.85 18.67
C LYS A 226 -19.49 11.34 17.94
N GLY A 227 -19.91 10.10 18.21
CA GLY A 227 -21.05 9.48 17.52
C GLY A 227 -20.79 9.17 16.04
N VAL A 228 -19.52 9.00 15.65
CA VAL A 228 -19.11 8.61 14.30
C VAL A 228 -18.62 7.17 14.31
N ASN A 229 -19.24 6.32 13.50
CA ASN A 229 -18.81 4.94 13.31
C ASN A 229 -17.57 4.88 12.39
N VAL A 230 -16.68 3.93 12.62
CA VAL A 230 -15.54 3.66 11.75
C VAL A 230 -15.71 2.27 11.15
N TYR A 231 -15.54 2.17 9.83
CA TYR A 231 -15.49 0.91 9.10
C TYR A 231 -14.13 0.74 8.43
N THR A 232 -13.61 -0.48 8.43
CA THR A 232 -12.50 -0.85 7.54
C THR A 232 -13.03 -1.16 6.14
N HIS A 233 -12.15 -1.14 5.14
CA HIS A 233 -12.43 -1.62 3.79
C HIS A 233 -11.17 -2.24 3.18
N GLY A 234 -11.35 -3.27 2.35
CA GLY A 234 -10.26 -3.99 1.69
C GLY A 234 -9.23 -4.51 2.68
N GLU A 235 -7.99 -4.05 2.52
CA GLU A 235 -6.81 -4.51 3.25
C GLU A 235 -6.75 -4.01 4.71
N MET A 236 -7.71 -3.17 5.13
CA MET A 236 -7.87 -2.79 6.55
C MET A 236 -8.64 -3.84 7.37
N LEU A 237 -9.28 -4.84 6.72
CA LEU A 237 -10.00 -5.93 7.41
C LEU A 237 -9.20 -6.61 8.54
N PRO A 238 -7.89 -6.90 8.39
CA PRO A 238 -7.10 -7.53 9.44
C PRO A 238 -6.98 -6.72 10.73
N ALA A 239 -7.30 -5.42 10.74
CA ALA A 239 -7.24 -4.57 11.93
C ALA A 239 -8.06 -5.14 13.10
N PHE A 240 -9.18 -5.82 12.81
CA PHE A 240 -10.01 -6.47 13.84
C PHE A 240 -9.29 -7.60 14.57
N GLY A 241 -8.29 -8.23 13.96
CA GLY A 241 -7.49 -9.26 14.62
C GLY A 241 -6.64 -8.69 15.76
N TYR A 242 -6.28 -7.40 15.71
CA TYR A 242 -5.38 -6.77 16.68
C TYR A 242 -6.15 -6.30 17.93
N PRO A 243 -5.85 -6.83 19.13
CA PRO A 243 -6.61 -6.51 20.36
C PRO A 243 -6.68 -5.02 20.70
N GLU A 244 -5.60 -4.26 20.49
CA GLU A 244 -5.56 -2.84 20.85
C GLU A 244 -6.41 -1.96 19.91
N LEU A 245 -6.71 -2.42 18.71
CA LEU A 245 -7.59 -1.74 17.75
C LEU A 245 -9.04 -2.22 17.92
N ASN A 246 -9.24 -3.51 18.16
CA ASN A 246 -10.58 -4.09 18.27
C ASN A 246 -11.32 -3.74 19.57
N LYS A 247 -10.64 -3.15 20.55
CA LYS A 247 -11.28 -2.67 21.80
C LYS A 247 -12.21 -1.47 21.60
N TYR A 248 -12.08 -0.75 20.48
CA TYR A 248 -12.86 0.45 20.19
C TYR A 248 -14.27 0.10 19.70
N THR A 249 -15.29 0.39 20.51
CA THR A 249 -16.67 -0.06 20.24
C THR A 249 -17.33 0.63 19.03
N HIS A 250 -16.79 1.75 18.56
CA HIS A 250 -17.22 2.45 17.35
C HIS A 250 -16.47 2.00 16.08
N LEU A 251 -15.49 1.10 16.19
CA LEU A 251 -15.02 0.30 15.05
C LEU A 251 -16.07 -0.78 14.76
N LYS A 252 -16.97 -0.51 13.80
CA LYS A 252 -18.24 -1.26 13.65
C LYS A 252 -18.14 -2.51 12.79
N GLY A 253 -17.24 -2.53 11.81
CA GLY A 253 -17.14 -3.66 10.90
C GLY A 253 -16.28 -3.37 9.68
N ASN A 254 -16.31 -4.31 8.73
CA ASN A 254 -15.72 -4.12 7.41
C ASN A 254 -16.82 -3.79 6.40
N PHE A 255 -16.66 -2.67 5.69
CA PHE A 255 -17.54 -2.25 4.62
C PHE A 255 -17.00 -2.74 3.27
N GLY A 256 -17.88 -3.32 2.47
CA GLY A 256 -17.55 -3.70 1.09
C GLY A 256 -16.63 -4.92 1.00
N THR A 257 -15.91 -5.01 -0.10
CA THR A 257 -15.09 -6.17 -0.46
C THR A 257 -13.66 -5.75 -0.85
N ALA A 258 -13.07 -6.39 -1.85
CA ALA A 258 -11.73 -6.05 -2.35
C ALA A 258 -11.74 -4.73 -3.14
N TRP A 259 -10.57 -4.10 -3.22
CA TRP A 259 -10.40 -2.74 -3.71
C TRP A 259 -11.02 -2.47 -5.09
N GLN A 260 -11.04 -3.43 -6.00
CA GLN A 260 -11.54 -3.22 -7.35
C GLN A 260 -13.06 -2.94 -7.43
N ASN A 261 -13.80 -3.25 -6.36
CA ASN A 261 -15.25 -3.02 -6.30
C ASN A 261 -15.63 -1.63 -5.76
N GLN A 262 -14.64 -0.85 -5.29
CA GLN A 262 -14.86 0.43 -4.62
C GLN A 262 -15.71 1.43 -5.43
N GLN A 263 -15.59 1.47 -6.76
CA GLN A 263 -16.39 2.40 -7.57
C GLN A 263 -17.89 2.10 -7.51
N LYS A 264 -18.25 0.83 -7.30
CA LYS A 264 -19.64 0.41 -7.11
C LYS A 264 -20.04 0.57 -5.64
N GLU A 265 -19.17 0.18 -4.72
CA GLU A 265 -19.46 0.17 -3.28
C GLU A 265 -19.52 1.58 -2.68
N PHE A 266 -18.76 2.53 -3.20
CA PHE A 266 -18.72 3.92 -2.73
C PHE A 266 -19.67 4.86 -3.49
N ASP A 267 -20.35 4.37 -4.53
CA ASP A 267 -21.27 5.20 -5.30
C ASP A 267 -22.44 5.70 -4.45
N ASN A 268 -22.60 7.03 -4.33
CA ASN A 268 -23.57 7.69 -3.46
C ASN A 268 -23.44 7.31 -1.97
N LEU A 269 -22.25 6.94 -1.51
CA LEU A 269 -22.01 6.60 -0.11
C LEU A 269 -22.21 7.84 0.78
N PRO A 270 -23.13 7.81 1.77
CA PRO A 270 -23.42 8.97 2.62
C PRO A 270 -22.40 9.11 3.77
N GLY A 271 -21.12 8.89 3.49
CA GLY A 271 -20.02 8.93 4.46
C GLY A 271 -18.72 9.37 3.80
N VAL A 272 -17.68 9.53 4.62
CA VAL A 272 -16.34 9.91 4.14
C VAL A 272 -15.44 8.70 3.99
N ILE A 273 -14.47 8.77 3.09
CA ILE A 273 -13.54 7.69 2.79
C ILE A 273 -12.12 8.20 3.03
N LEU A 274 -11.37 7.54 3.91
CA LEU A 274 -9.95 7.81 4.17
C LEU A 274 -9.08 6.77 3.47
N TYR A 275 -8.27 7.19 2.49
CA TYR A 275 -7.24 6.35 1.91
C TYR A 275 -5.91 6.56 2.62
N THR A 276 -5.44 5.51 3.30
CA THR A 276 -4.12 5.47 3.95
C THR A 276 -3.01 5.05 3.00
N THR A 277 -3.35 4.22 2.00
CA THR A 277 -2.45 3.69 0.96
C THR A 277 -3.21 3.44 -0.34
N ASN A 278 -2.59 2.75 -1.31
CA ASN A 278 -3.31 2.10 -2.41
C ASN A 278 -4.40 1.15 -1.88
N CYS A 279 -5.44 0.84 -2.65
CA CYS A 279 -5.62 1.11 -4.08
C CYS A 279 -6.71 2.13 -4.35
N ILE A 280 -6.37 3.40 -4.59
CA ILE A 280 -7.36 4.37 -5.09
C ILE A 280 -7.64 4.14 -6.58
N MET A 281 -8.90 3.90 -6.92
CA MET A 281 -9.37 3.86 -8.32
C MET A 281 -9.89 5.23 -8.74
N PRO A 282 -10.04 5.50 -10.06
CA PRO A 282 -10.69 6.72 -10.52
C PRO A 282 -12.04 6.94 -9.82
N PRO A 283 -12.18 7.95 -8.96
CA PRO A 283 -13.36 8.14 -8.16
C PRO A 283 -14.52 8.65 -9.01
N LYS A 284 -15.75 8.28 -8.65
CA LYS A 284 -16.95 8.84 -9.30
C LYS A 284 -17.25 10.22 -8.74
N PRO A 285 -17.90 11.10 -9.53
CA PRO A 285 -18.33 12.42 -9.04
C PRO A 285 -19.21 12.36 -7.79
N THR A 286 -19.98 11.28 -7.61
CA THR A 286 -20.91 11.08 -6.48
C THR A 286 -20.23 10.99 -5.12
N TYR A 287 -18.94 10.64 -5.05
CA TYR A 287 -18.20 10.52 -3.78
C TYR A 287 -16.81 11.18 -3.80
N LEU A 288 -16.36 11.77 -4.91
CA LEU A 288 -15.06 12.46 -4.99
C LEU A 288 -14.89 13.50 -3.87
N GLY A 289 -15.93 14.30 -3.59
CA GLY A 289 -15.91 15.31 -2.52
C GLY A 289 -15.83 14.74 -1.10
N ASN A 290 -16.01 13.43 -0.94
CA ASN A 290 -16.00 12.72 0.34
C ASN A 290 -14.67 11.98 0.59
N ILE A 291 -13.74 12.01 -0.36
CA ILE A 291 -12.44 11.35 -0.24
C ILE A 291 -11.44 12.25 0.48
N TYR A 292 -10.76 11.64 1.45
CA TYR A 292 -9.55 12.14 2.07
C TYR A 292 -8.40 11.18 1.78
N THR A 293 -7.25 11.73 1.44
CA THR A 293 -6.00 10.98 1.23
C THR A 293 -4.99 11.36 2.31
N THR A 294 -4.01 10.49 2.55
CA THR A 294 -2.89 10.78 3.43
C THR A 294 -1.65 9.99 2.99
N ALA A 295 -0.50 10.24 3.63
CA ALA A 295 0.79 9.66 3.26
C ALA A 295 1.10 9.90 1.77
N GLU A 296 1.41 8.86 1.01
CA GLU A 296 1.74 9.00 -0.41
C GLU A 296 0.53 8.98 -1.34
N VAL A 297 -0.68 8.76 -0.81
CA VAL A 297 -1.89 8.66 -1.64
C VAL A 297 -2.30 10.04 -2.15
N GLY A 298 -2.61 10.13 -3.44
CA GLY A 298 -3.04 11.38 -4.06
C GLY A 298 -3.99 11.15 -5.22
N TRP A 299 -4.99 12.03 -5.32
CA TRP A 299 -5.86 12.15 -6.48
C TRP A 299 -6.28 13.61 -6.64
N PRO A 300 -6.33 14.15 -7.88
CA PRO A 300 -6.73 15.53 -8.11
C PRO A 300 -8.06 15.88 -7.41
N GLU A 301 -8.13 17.07 -6.80
CA GLU A 301 -9.34 17.60 -6.14
C GLU A 301 -9.75 16.88 -4.84
N THR A 302 -9.00 15.89 -4.37
CA THR A 302 -9.19 15.30 -3.04
C THR A 302 -8.55 16.15 -1.94
N LYS A 303 -9.05 16.02 -0.71
CA LYS A 303 -8.46 16.67 0.46
C LYS A 303 -7.34 15.78 1.02
N HIS A 304 -6.15 16.33 1.16
CA HIS A 304 -5.01 15.60 1.72
C HIS A 304 -4.81 15.94 3.20
N ILE A 305 -4.58 14.92 4.03
CA ILE A 305 -4.30 15.02 5.46
C ILE A 305 -2.81 14.78 5.67
N ALA A 306 -2.06 15.86 5.88
CA ALA A 306 -0.63 15.80 6.16
C ALA A 306 -0.37 15.43 7.63
N ALA A 307 0.75 14.74 7.88
CA ALA A 307 1.26 14.55 9.22
C ALA A 307 2.08 15.77 9.68
N ASP A 308 2.06 16.06 10.97
CA ASP A 308 2.98 17.03 11.58
C ASP A 308 4.40 16.44 11.72
N ALA A 309 5.33 17.23 12.25
CA ALA A 309 6.72 16.80 12.43
C ALA A 309 6.89 15.60 13.40
N SER A 310 5.89 15.32 14.23
CA SER A 310 5.86 14.17 15.14
C SER A 310 5.11 12.96 14.57
N GLY A 311 4.58 13.07 13.34
CA GLY A 311 3.80 12.02 12.70
C GLY A 311 2.30 12.05 13.02
N ASN A 312 1.80 13.03 13.79
CA ASN A 312 0.37 13.12 14.12
C ASN A 312 -0.42 13.68 12.95
N LYS A 313 -1.63 13.17 12.75
CA LYS A 313 -2.57 13.65 11.72
C LYS A 313 -3.83 14.21 12.36
N ASP A 314 -4.30 15.36 11.89
CA ASP A 314 -5.57 15.95 12.34
C ASP A 314 -6.72 15.50 11.43
N PHE A 315 -7.60 14.65 11.96
CA PHE A 315 -8.80 14.16 11.28
C PHE A 315 -10.03 15.03 11.56
N GLY A 316 -9.91 16.12 12.33
CA GLY A 316 -11.04 16.92 12.81
C GLY A 316 -11.99 17.39 11.72
N ALA A 317 -11.45 17.97 10.63
CA ALA A 317 -12.26 18.44 9.51
C ALA A 317 -12.98 17.29 8.77
N MET A 318 -12.31 16.14 8.61
CA MET A 318 -12.90 14.94 8.00
C MET A 318 -14.03 14.37 8.87
N ILE A 319 -13.83 14.31 10.18
CA ILE A 319 -14.82 13.80 11.14
C ILE A 319 -16.06 14.71 11.13
N GLN A 320 -15.89 16.04 11.12
CA GLN A 320 -17.02 16.97 11.00
C GLN A 320 -17.76 16.80 9.66
N HIS A 321 -17.04 16.55 8.58
CA HIS A 321 -17.66 16.25 7.30
C HIS A 321 -18.52 14.97 7.36
N ALA A 322 -18.03 13.90 8.00
CA ALA A 322 -18.80 12.68 8.22
C ALA A 322 -20.10 12.92 9.00
N ILE A 323 -20.03 13.75 10.06
CA ILE A 323 -21.20 14.15 10.86
C ILE A 323 -22.23 14.89 10.01
N GLN A 324 -21.77 15.84 9.17
CA GLN A 324 -22.64 16.62 8.29
C GLN A 324 -23.35 15.76 7.24
N LEU A 325 -22.70 14.69 6.74
CA LEU A 325 -23.32 13.74 5.80
C LEU A 325 -24.40 12.87 6.44
N GLY A 326 -24.44 12.77 7.78
CA GLY A 326 -25.48 12.06 8.53
C GLY A 326 -25.40 10.53 8.49
N GLY A 327 -24.75 9.94 7.48
CA GLY A 327 -24.50 8.50 7.41
C GLY A 327 -25.69 7.66 6.98
N PHE A 328 -25.67 6.37 7.36
CA PHE A 328 -26.75 5.45 7.04
C PHE A 328 -28.01 5.79 7.85
N GLN A 329 -29.17 5.71 7.21
CA GLN A 329 -30.47 6.03 7.84
C GLN A 329 -31.07 4.84 8.58
N GLU A 330 -30.71 3.63 8.16
CA GLU A 330 -31.23 2.37 8.65
C GLU A 330 -30.08 1.38 8.88
N GLU A 331 -30.34 0.39 9.71
CA GLU A 331 -29.42 -0.72 9.89
C GLU A 331 -29.67 -1.80 8.85
N VAL A 332 -28.59 -2.27 8.21
CA VAL A 332 -28.66 -3.37 7.23
C VAL A 332 -27.71 -4.47 7.70
N PRO A 333 -28.23 -5.61 8.18
CA PRO A 333 -27.41 -6.76 8.57
C PRO A 333 -26.57 -7.26 7.39
N GLY A 334 -25.38 -7.77 7.70
CA GLY A 334 -24.51 -8.44 6.75
C GLY A 334 -23.91 -9.71 7.33
N GLU A 335 -23.45 -10.60 6.46
CA GLU A 335 -22.80 -11.84 6.85
C GLU A 335 -21.41 -11.56 7.44
N PRO A 336 -21.08 -12.09 8.63
CA PRO A 336 -19.80 -11.82 9.25
C PRO A 336 -18.65 -12.47 8.49
N LEU A 337 -17.51 -11.80 8.52
CA LEU A 337 -16.23 -12.32 8.05
C LEU A 337 -15.42 -12.87 9.24
N LEU A 338 -14.29 -13.51 8.95
CA LEU A 338 -13.36 -14.00 9.96
C LEU A 338 -11.93 -13.58 9.60
N THR A 339 -11.19 -13.08 10.59
CA THR A 339 -9.79 -12.68 10.42
C THR A 339 -8.95 -13.06 11.64
N GLY A 340 -7.66 -12.74 11.64
CA GLY A 340 -6.80 -12.79 12.84
C GLY A 340 -6.02 -14.08 13.04
N PHE A 341 -5.87 -14.92 12.02
CA PHE A 341 -5.01 -16.11 12.04
C PHE A 341 -3.54 -15.76 11.74
N GLY A 342 -2.96 -14.84 12.51
CA GLY A 342 -1.54 -14.49 12.43
C GLY A 342 -0.63 -15.63 12.93
N HIS A 343 0.69 -15.49 12.78
CA HIS A 343 1.66 -16.55 13.15
C HIS A 343 1.52 -17.02 14.61
N ALA A 344 1.35 -16.10 15.56
CA ALA A 344 1.16 -16.44 16.98
C ALA A 344 -0.13 -17.25 17.22
N ALA A 345 -1.23 -16.91 16.54
CA ALA A 345 -2.49 -17.63 16.65
C ALA A 345 -2.35 -19.05 16.09
N VAL A 346 -1.74 -19.21 14.91
CA VAL A 346 -1.51 -20.53 14.28
C VAL A 346 -0.58 -21.37 15.14
N LEU A 347 0.53 -20.81 15.64
CA LEU A 347 1.48 -21.51 16.48
C LEU A 347 0.90 -21.93 17.83
N SER A 348 -0.05 -21.17 18.39
CA SER A 348 -0.73 -21.52 19.64
C SER A 348 -1.54 -22.83 19.57
N VAL A 349 -1.85 -23.30 18.35
CA VAL A 349 -2.58 -24.54 18.08
C VAL A 349 -1.76 -25.52 17.22
N ALA A 350 -0.44 -25.36 17.15
CA ALA A 350 0.43 -26.17 16.30
C ALA A 350 0.27 -27.68 16.53
N ASP A 351 0.19 -28.13 17.78
CA ASP A 351 0.01 -29.55 18.11
C ASP A 351 -1.28 -30.12 17.53
N LYS A 352 -2.37 -29.35 17.58
CA LYS A 352 -3.67 -29.75 17.02
C LYS A 352 -3.62 -29.82 15.49
N LEU A 353 -2.95 -28.86 14.85
CA LEU A 353 -2.74 -28.89 13.39
C LEU A 353 -1.89 -30.09 12.97
N ILE A 354 -0.82 -30.38 13.70
CA ILE A 354 0.05 -31.54 13.45
C ILE A 354 -0.74 -32.84 13.63
N GLU A 355 -1.56 -32.95 14.68
CA GLU A 355 -2.43 -34.12 14.90
C GLU A 355 -3.47 -34.28 13.77
N ALA A 356 -4.09 -33.18 13.35
CA ALA A 356 -5.05 -33.18 12.25
C ALA A 356 -4.41 -33.63 10.93
N VAL A 357 -3.17 -33.23 10.66
CA VAL A 357 -2.41 -33.72 9.49
C VAL A 357 -2.05 -35.20 9.64
N LYS A 358 -1.53 -35.62 10.81
CA LYS A 358 -1.14 -37.02 11.07
C LYS A 358 -2.31 -38.00 10.99
N SER A 359 -3.49 -37.58 11.48
CA SER A 359 -4.72 -38.37 11.42
C SER A 359 -5.39 -38.39 10.04
N GLY A 360 -4.96 -37.51 9.12
CA GLY A 360 -5.58 -37.35 7.82
C GLY A 360 -6.88 -36.53 7.82
N ALA A 361 -7.23 -35.90 8.95
CA ALA A 361 -8.34 -34.95 9.03
C ALA A 361 -8.07 -33.68 8.20
N VAL A 362 -6.81 -33.24 8.13
CA VAL A 362 -6.31 -32.24 7.18
C VAL A 362 -5.42 -32.96 6.17
N LYS A 363 -5.86 -33.03 4.91
CA LYS A 363 -5.12 -33.71 3.84
C LYS A 363 -4.22 -32.76 3.04
N HIS A 364 -4.67 -31.53 2.86
CA HIS A 364 -3.99 -30.51 2.07
C HIS A 364 -4.10 -29.15 2.75
N ILE A 365 -3.09 -28.31 2.57
CA ILE A 365 -3.12 -26.88 2.92
C ILE A 365 -2.79 -26.13 1.63
N TYR A 366 -3.74 -25.33 1.16
CA TYR A 366 -3.58 -24.50 -0.03
C TYR A 366 -3.32 -23.05 0.37
N LEU A 367 -2.24 -22.46 -0.12
CA LEU A 367 -1.99 -21.03 0.04
C LEU A 367 -2.67 -20.26 -1.09
N VAL A 368 -3.87 -19.73 -0.82
CA VAL A 368 -4.61 -18.84 -1.72
C VAL A 368 -4.53 -17.40 -1.19
N GLY A 369 -3.32 -16.84 -1.22
CA GLY A 369 -3.02 -15.47 -0.82
C GLY A 369 -2.58 -14.59 -2.00
N GLY A 370 -2.45 -13.29 -1.75
CA GLY A 370 -2.00 -12.31 -2.75
C GLY A 370 -3.01 -11.17 -2.94
N CYS A 371 -2.91 -10.46 -4.06
CA CYS A 371 -3.76 -9.32 -4.35
C CYS A 371 -4.86 -9.66 -5.36
N ASP A 372 -6.09 -9.24 -5.08
CA ASP A 372 -7.20 -9.34 -6.02
C ASP A 372 -7.13 -8.26 -7.13
N GLY A 373 -8.00 -8.34 -8.14
CA GLY A 373 -8.05 -7.36 -9.22
C GLY A 373 -9.27 -7.50 -10.14
N ALA A 374 -9.43 -6.56 -11.07
CA ALA A 374 -10.59 -6.51 -11.96
C ALA A 374 -10.47 -7.37 -13.24
N LYS A 375 -9.42 -8.19 -13.37
CA LYS A 375 -9.21 -9.01 -14.59
C LYS A 375 -10.24 -10.15 -14.64
N SER A 376 -10.90 -10.30 -15.80
CA SER A 376 -11.78 -11.43 -16.06
C SER A 376 -11.03 -12.77 -15.93
N GLY A 377 -11.64 -13.75 -15.27
CA GLY A 377 -11.05 -15.07 -15.03
C GLY A 377 -10.60 -15.32 -13.58
N ARG A 378 -10.60 -14.30 -12.71
CA ARG A 378 -10.30 -14.47 -11.28
C ARG A 378 -11.34 -15.29 -10.50
N ASN A 379 -12.50 -15.56 -11.08
CA ASN A 379 -13.44 -16.56 -10.56
C ASN A 379 -12.83 -17.98 -10.49
N PHE A 380 -11.67 -18.20 -11.13
CA PHE A 380 -10.83 -19.36 -10.88
C PHE A 380 -10.56 -19.57 -9.38
N TYR A 381 -10.18 -18.54 -8.63
CA TYR A 381 -9.84 -18.67 -7.21
C TYR A 381 -11.07 -19.01 -6.36
N THR A 382 -12.22 -18.41 -6.66
CA THR A 382 -13.50 -18.75 -6.01
C THR A 382 -13.84 -20.23 -6.22
N LYS A 383 -13.85 -20.68 -7.48
CA LYS A 383 -14.14 -22.08 -7.81
C LYS A 383 -13.13 -23.04 -7.20
N PHE A 384 -11.84 -22.70 -7.24
CA PHE A 384 -10.79 -23.50 -6.65
C PHE A 384 -11.06 -23.73 -5.15
N VAL A 385 -11.38 -22.69 -4.39
CA VAL A 385 -11.65 -22.83 -2.95
C VAL A 385 -12.96 -23.58 -2.67
N GLU A 386 -14.00 -23.39 -3.50
CA GLU A 386 -15.28 -24.10 -3.36
C GLU A 386 -15.18 -25.60 -3.67
N GLU A 387 -14.25 -26.00 -4.55
CA GLU A 387 -14.12 -27.36 -5.07
C GLU A 387 -12.96 -28.18 -4.44
N SER A 388 -12.09 -27.56 -3.63
CA SER A 388 -10.87 -28.19 -3.05
C SER A 388 -11.05 -28.89 -1.69
#